data_AF-A0A956YXJ3-F1
#
_entry.id   AF-A0A956YXJ3-F1
#
_cell.length_a   1.000
_cell.length_b   1.000
_cell.length_c   1.000
_cell.angle_alpha   90.00
_cell.angle_beta   90.00
_cell.angle_gamma   90.00
#
_symmetry.space_group_name_H-M   'P 1'
#
loop_
_entity.id
_entity.type
_entity.pdbx_description
1 polymer ?
#
loop_
_entity_poly.entity_id
_entity_poly.type
_entity_poly.pdbx_seq_one_letter_code
_entity_poly.pdbx_strand_id
1 'polypeptide(L)'
;GGDFPNWRVNQLRFVRECEKLCQLMEAYADRPYESRPLCFFDGSFAISFAGQLRPERAQPYLRAVRDLLQCSKDTGVPLVGFVDSTYSQDVVTLINTLFRDAAIHQSSDARLFAPVLKNWGDRSPIFVCARPDQLSKNGNAEFYRDVCFSYVNLVTDRPPARVEMPSWLYEKGHAADVLDRVRAECVVGAGYPYVIETADAVAVISQQDRERFYRLFQQFLAEEGINLSLTRKLRSKLTRR
;
A
#
# COMPACT_ATOMS: atom_id res chain seq x y z
N GLY A 1 -15.76 -11.05 -25.82
CA GLY A 1 -16.22 -9.98 -24.90
C GLY A 1 -15.00 -9.39 -24.25
N GLY A 2 -14.52 -8.26 -24.76
CA GLY A 2 -13.31 -7.63 -24.25
C GLY A 2 -13.62 -6.92 -22.95
N ASP A 3 -13.13 -7.48 -21.84
CA ASP A 3 -12.98 -6.75 -20.60
C ASP A 3 -12.04 -5.57 -20.90
N PHE A 4 -12.58 -4.35 -20.96
CA PHE A 4 -11.78 -3.13 -21.09
C PHE A 4 -10.67 -3.22 -20.03
N PRO A 5 -9.37 -3.01 -20.32
CA PRO A 5 -8.30 -3.49 -19.45
C PRO A 5 -8.16 -2.63 -18.18
N ASN A 6 -9.12 -2.76 -17.26
CA ASN A 6 -9.20 -2.13 -15.95
C ASN A 6 -7.92 -2.42 -15.14
N TRP A 7 -7.37 -3.63 -15.30
CA TRP A 7 -6.12 -4.02 -14.68
C TRP A 7 -4.93 -3.13 -15.10
N ARG A 8 -4.90 -2.61 -16.35
CA ARG A 8 -3.81 -1.77 -16.84
C ARG A 8 -3.88 -0.37 -16.27
N VAL A 9 -5.10 0.15 -16.09
CA VAL A 9 -5.34 1.42 -15.41
C VAL A 9 -4.91 1.32 -13.94
N ASN A 10 -5.30 0.26 -13.23
CA ASN A 10 -4.89 0.04 -11.84
C ASN A 10 -3.38 -0.14 -11.69
N GLN A 11 -2.74 -0.87 -12.62
CA GLN A 11 -1.29 -1.01 -12.62
C GLN A 11 -0.59 0.33 -12.84
N LEU A 12 -1.06 1.12 -13.80
CA LEU A 12 -0.49 2.44 -14.06
C LEU A 12 -0.69 3.35 -12.85
N ARG A 13 -1.86 3.30 -12.20
CA ARG A 13 -2.14 4.05 -10.97
C ARG A 13 -1.13 3.72 -9.88
N PHE A 14 -0.95 2.44 -9.57
CA PHE A 14 0.00 1.97 -8.57
C PHE A 14 1.45 2.43 -8.84
N VAL A 15 1.89 2.29 -10.09
CA VAL A 15 3.24 2.72 -10.50
C VAL A 15 3.39 4.23 -10.31
N ARG A 16 2.38 5.02 -10.72
CA ARG A 16 2.37 6.48 -10.57
C ARG A 16 2.33 6.94 -9.12
N GLU A 17 1.62 6.22 -8.25
CA GLU A 17 1.62 6.47 -6.80
C GLU A 17 3.03 6.29 -6.22
N CYS A 18 3.73 5.21 -6.58
CA CYS A 18 5.12 4.97 -6.16
C CYS A 18 6.07 6.05 -6.70
N GLU A 19 5.99 6.37 -8.00
CA GLU A 19 6.80 7.42 -8.62
C GLU A 19 6.56 8.79 -7.95
N LYS A 20 5.31 9.09 -7.58
CA LYS A 20 4.98 10.35 -6.93
C LYS A 20 5.58 10.44 -5.53
N LEU A 21 5.58 9.34 -4.77
CA LEU A 21 6.27 9.26 -3.48
C LEU A 21 7.77 9.48 -3.65
N CYS A 22 8.41 8.86 -4.65
CA CYS A 22 9.83 9.11 -4.94
C CYS A 22 10.12 10.58 -5.23
N GLN A 23 9.33 11.23 -6.09
CA GLN A 23 9.47 12.66 -6.39
C GLN A 23 9.33 13.53 -5.12
N LEU A 24 8.42 13.17 -4.21
CA LEU A 24 8.26 13.87 -2.94
C LEU A 24 9.48 13.64 -2.04
N MET A 25 10.01 12.41 -1.95
CA MET A 25 11.20 12.14 -1.15
C MET A 25 12.42 12.91 -1.68
N GLU A 26 12.64 12.90 -2.99
CA GLU A 26 13.71 13.65 -3.65
C GLU A 26 13.63 15.16 -3.37
N ALA A 27 12.43 15.74 -3.44
CA ALA A 27 12.21 17.17 -3.20
C ALA A 27 12.52 17.62 -1.74
N TYR A 28 12.60 16.68 -0.79
CA TYR A 28 12.90 16.95 0.61
C TYR A 28 14.24 16.34 1.08
N ALA A 29 15.01 15.71 0.17
CA ALA A 29 16.23 14.99 0.51
C ALA A 29 17.30 15.88 1.17
N ASP A 30 17.42 17.15 0.74
CA ASP A 30 18.42 18.09 1.27
C ASP A 30 18.09 18.64 2.67
N ARG A 31 16.91 18.33 3.21
CA ARG A 31 16.52 18.82 4.55
C ARG A 31 17.17 17.98 5.66
N PRO A 32 17.41 18.58 6.85
CA PRO A 32 17.73 17.82 8.06
C PRO A 32 16.68 16.73 8.32
N TYR A 33 17.08 15.60 8.89
CA TYR A 33 16.22 14.43 9.08
C TYR A 33 14.92 14.78 9.83
N GLU A 34 15.04 15.58 10.89
CA GLU A 34 13.93 16.03 11.74
C GLU A 34 12.90 16.88 10.98
N SER A 35 13.32 17.48 9.87
CA SER A 35 12.49 18.30 8.99
C SER A 35 12.03 17.55 7.72
N ARG A 36 12.38 16.26 7.56
CA ARG A 36 11.92 15.43 6.44
C ARG A 36 10.50 14.91 6.71
N PRO A 37 9.63 14.89 5.68
CA PRO A 37 8.29 14.34 5.82
C PRO A 37 8.36 12.82 6.05
N LEU A 38 7.32 12.27 6.67
CA LEU A 38 7.05 10.83 6.65
C LEU A 38 6.12 10.57 5.47
N CYS A 39 6.60 9.81 4.49
CA CYS A 39 5.83 9.44 3.32
C CYS A 39 4.95 8.23 3.64
N PHE A 40 3.65 8.31 3.36
CA PHE A 40 2.70 7.22 3.57
C PHE A 40 2.35 6.55 2.24
N PHE A 41 2.52 5.23 2.20
CA PHE A 41 2.07 4.35 1.15
C PHE A 41 0.84 3.57 1.66
N ASP A 42 -0.29 3.68 0.96
CA ASP A 42 -1.50 2.95 1.31
C ASP A 42 -1.40 1.50 0.81
N GLY A 43 -1.10 0.59 1.73
CA GLY A 43 -0.94 -0.82 1.44
C GLY A 43 0.40 -1.40 1.92
N SER A 44 0.62 -2.65 1.52
CA SER A 44 1.80 -3.43 1.91
C SER A 44 2.86 -3.41 0.81
N PHE A 45 4.11 -3.18 1.20
CA PHE A 45 5.28 -3.37 0.34
C PHE A 45 5.44 -4.84 -0.06
N ALA A 46 4.92 -5.80 0.70
CA ALA A 46 5.04 -7.22 0.33
C ALA A 46 4.29 -7.55 -0.97
N ILE A 47 3.25 -6.83 -1.38
CA ILE A 47 2.55 -7.00 -2.68
C ILE A 47 2.32 -8.46 -3.14
N SER A 48 1.97 -9.37 -2.22
CA SER A 48 1.90 -10.82 -2.47
C SER A 48 0.93 -11.21 -3.60
N PHE A 49 -0.05 -10.36 -3.90
CA PHE A 49 -0.96 -10.51 -5.04
C PHE A 49 -0.20 -10.60 -6.38
N ALA A 50 0.97 -9.96 -6.51
CA ALA A 50 1.76 -10.01 -7.73
C ALA A 50 2.27 -11.42 -8.05
N GLY A 51 2.38 -12.30 -7.05
CA GLY A 51 2.71 -13.72 -7.24
C GLY A 51 1.63 -14.54 -7.95
N GLN A 52 0.40 -14.03 -7.99
CA GLN A 52 -0.73 -14.65 -8.70
C GLN A 52 -0.88 -14.11 -10.13
N LEU A 53 -0.13 -13.06 -10.48
CA LEU A 53 -0.16 -12.46 -11.81
C LEU A 53 0.82 -13.15 -12.75
N ARG A 54 0.56 -13.05 -14.06
CA ARG A 54 1.54 -13.40 -15.08
C ARG A 54 2.80 -12.53 -14.90
N PRO A 55 4.02 -13.05 -15.14
CA PRO A 55 5.26 -12.30 -14.94
C PRO A 55 5.25 -10.90 -15.55
N GLU A 56 4.82 -10.76 -16.81
CA GLU A 56 4.73 -9.48 -17.52
C GLU A 56 3.85 -8.44 -16.80
N ARG A 57 2.83 -8.90 -16.06
CA ARG A 57 1.93 -8.04 -15.28
C ARG A 57 2.43 -7.83 -13.85
N ALA A 58 3.15 -8.78 -13.27
CA ALA A 58 3.72 -8.66 -11.94
C ALA A 58 4.90 -7.67 -11.92
N GLN A 59 5.75 -7.71 -12.95
CA GLN A 59 7.02 -7.00 -13.00
C GLN A 59 6.93 -5.48 -12.77
N PRO A 60 5.94 -4.74 -13.32
CA PRO A 60 5.81 -3.32 -13.01
C PRO A 60 5.53 -3.02 -11.53
N TYR A 61 4.74 -3.84 -10.83
CA TYR A 61 4.51 -3.68 -9.40
C TYR A 61 5.77 -3.96 -8.58
N LEU A 62 6.46 -5.06 -8.91
CA LEU A 62 7.70 -5.47 -8.24
C LEU A 62 8.80 -4.41 -8.37
N ARG A 63 8.97 -3.86 -9.57
CA ARG A 63 9.91 -2.75 -9.80
C ARG A 63 9.51 -1.50 -9.04
N ALA A 64 8.25 -1.08 -9.13
CA ALA A 64 7.78 0.12 -8.46
C ALA A 64 8.01 0.09 -6.94
N VAL A 65 7.75 -1.04 -6.28
CA VAL A 65 8.02 -1.17 -4.84
C VAL A 65 9.52 -1.19 -4.53
N ARG A 66 10.32 -1.92 -5.33
CA ARG A 66 11.77 -1.94 -5.14
C ARG A 66 12.38 -0.54 -5.27
N ASP A 67 11.99 0.17 -6.31
CA ASP A 67 12.46 1.54 -6.58
C ASP A 67 11.99 2.50 -5.49
N LEU A 68 10.78 2.31 -4.95
CA LEU A 68 10.25 3.08 -3.83
C LEU A 68 11.05 2.88 -2.53
N LEU A 69 11.32 1.62 -2.16
CA LEU A 69 12.13 1.28 -0.99
C LEU A 69 13.56 1.82 -1.12
N GLN A 70 14.14 1.70 -2.32
CA GLN A 70 15.48 2.20 -2.62
C GLN A 70 15.52 3.74 -2.59
N CYS A 71 14.53 4.43 -3.16
CA CYS A 71 14.44 5.89 -3.11
C CYS A 71 14.35 6.42 -1.67
N SER A 72 13.56 5.78 -0.80
CA SER A 72 13.52 6.13 0.62
C SER A 72 14.88 5.99 1.29
N LYS A 73 15.61 4.92 0.98
CA LYS A 73 16.96 4.67 1.50
C LYS A 73 17.96 5.71 1.02
N ASP A 74 17.95 6.02 -0.28
CA ASP A 74 18.92 6.93 -0.91
C ASP A 74 18.70 8.39 -0.48
N THR A 75 17.45 8.82 -0.39
CA THR A 75 17.09 10.18 0.07
C THR A 75 17.16 10.32 1.59
N GLY A 76 17.11 9.21 2.32
CA GLY A 76 16.97 9.17 3.77
C GLY A 76 15.66 9.79 4.26
N VAL A 77 14.63 9.85 3.41
CA VAL A 77 13.29 10.30 3.79
C VAL A 77 12.49 9.07 4.28
N PRO A 78 11.92 9.12 5.49
CA PRO A 78 11.20 7.99 6.05
C PRO A 78 9.93 7.68 5.24
N LEU A 79 9.70 6.39 5.01
CA LEU A 79 8.57 5.85 4.26
C LEU A 79 7.87 4.79 5.13
N VAL A 80 6.54 4.78 5.09
CA VAL A 80 5.72 3.79 5.80
C VAL A 80 4.65 3.23 4.89
N GLY A 81 4.46 1.91 4.93
CA GLY A 81 3.31 1.21 4.37
C GLY A 81 2.27 1.01 5.46
N PHE A 82 1.03 1.43 5.23
CA PHE A 82 -0.05 1.28 6.23
C PHE A 82 -1.10 0.29 5.75
N VAL A 83 -1.50 -0.64 6.61
CA VAL A 83 -2.51 -1.66 6.30
C VAL A 83 -3.45 -1.85 7.49
N ASP A 84 -4.65 -1.26 7.42
CA ASP A 84 -5.66 -1.33 8.49
C ASP A 84 -6.19 -2.77 8.69
N SER A 85 -6.74 -3.37 7.64
CA SER A 85 -7.41 -4.68 7.71
C SER A 85 -6.56 -5.79 7.08
N THR A 86 -5.46 -6.15 7.73
CA THR A 86 -4.51 -7.15 7.20
C THR A 86 -4.93 -8.59 7.50
N TYR A 87 -4.83 -9.44 6.47
CA TYR A 87 -4.96 -10.90 6.57
C TYR A 87 -3.61 -11.62 6.60
N SER A 88 -2.52 -10.88 6.86
CA SER A 88 -1.17 -11.43 6.91
C SER A 88 -1.02 -12.48 8.01
N GLN A 89 -0.17 -13.47 7.77
CA GLN A 89 0.08 -14.62 8.65
C GLN A 89 1.59 -14.82 8.88
N ASP A 90 2.41 -13.77 8.79
CA ASP A 90 3.85 -13.85 8.96
C ASP A 90 4.23 -14.38 10.36
N VAL A 91 3.61 -13.83 11.41
CA VAL A 91 3.88 -14.19 12.80
C VAL A 91 3.25 -15.54 13.13
N VAL A 92 2.03 -15.79 12.67
CA VAL A 92 1.38 -17.11 12.80
C VAL A 92 2.23 -18.21 12.13
N THR A 93 2.76 -17.95 10.94
CA THR A 93 3.65 -18.89 10.23
C THR A 93 4.95 -19.08 10.99
N LEU A 94 5.54 -18.01 11.52
CA LEU A 94 6.74 -18.08 12.36
C LEU A 94 6.51 -18.96 13.59
N ILE A 95 5.44 -18.72 14.34
CA ILE A 95 5.11 -19.49 15.55
C ILE A 95 4.90 -20.96 15.20
N ASN A 96 4.09 -21.27 14.18
CA ASN A 96 3.86 -22.66 13.77
C ASN A 96 5.15 -23.35 13.26
N THR A 97 6.10 -22.59 12.72
CA THR A 97 7.39 -23.11 12.25
C THR A 97 8.30 -23.46 13.43
N LEU A 98 8.35 -22.60 14.45
CA LEU A 98 9.19 -22.79 15.64
C LEU A 98 8.57 -23.76 16.65
N PHE A 99 7.25 -23.72 16.80
CA PHE A 99 6.46 -24.49 17.77
C PHE A 99 5.39 -25.28 17.01
N ARG A 100 5.76 -26.44 16.47
CA ARG A 100 4.85 -27.26 15.65
C ARG A 100 3.56 -27.65 16.37
N ASP A 101 3.62 -27.80 17.68
CA ASP A 101 2.47 -28.16 18.52
C ASP A 101 1.50 -27.01 18.77
N ALA A 102 1.87 -25.75 18.45
CA ALA A 102 0.99 -24.60 18.61
C ALA A 102 -0.25 -24.69 17.72
N ALA A 103 -0.12 -25.31 16.53
CA ALA A 103 -1.20 -25.62 15.59
C ALA A 103 -2.20 -24.46 15.39
N ILE A 104 -1.69 -23.23 15.24
CA ILE A 104 -2.54 -22.05 15.08
C ILE A 104 -3.11 -22.08 13.66
N HIS A 105 -4.41 -22.39 13.54
CA HIS A 105 -5.10 -22.52 12.26
C HIS A 105 -5.98 -21.31 11.96
N GLN A 106 -6.01 -20.88 10.69
CA GLN A 106 -6.95 -19.90 10.13
C GLN A 106 -7.04 -18.55 10.88
N SER A 107 -5.97 -18.13 11.56
CA SER A 107 -5.87 -16.81 12.19
C SER A 107 -4.95 -15.90 11.37
N SER A 108 -5.26 -14.60 11.33
CA SER A 108 -4.32 -13.57 10.89
C SER A 108 -3.48 -13.09 12.06
N ASP A 109 -2.31 -12.54 11.79
CA ASP A 109 -1.45 -11.92 12.79
C ASP A 109 -2.18 -10.82 13.57
N ALA A 110 -3.01 -10.02 12.88
CA ALA A 110 -3.82 -8.99 13.54
C ALA A 110 -4.78 -9.59 14.58
N ARG A 111 -5.42 -10.74 14.27
CA ARG A 111 -6.27 -11.46 15.24
C ARG A 111 -5.46 -12.11 16.36
N LEU A 112 -4.24 -12.58 16.06
CA LEU A 112 -3.32 -13.10 17.07
C LEU A 112 -2.93 -12.01 18.08
N PHE A 113 -2.67 -10.78 17.61
CA PHE A 113 -2.26 -9.67 18.47
C PHE A 113 -3.41 -8.94 19.15
N ALA A 114 -4.63 -8.98 18.62
CA ALA A 114 -5.80 -8.31 19.20
C ALA A 114 -6.01 -8.56 20.71
N PRO A 115 -5.91 -9.79 21.26
CA PRO A 115 -6.06 -10.01 22.70
C PRO A 115 -4.86 -9.51 23.55
N VAL A 116 -3.71 -9.23 22.92
CA VAL A 116 -2.45 -8.83 23.59
C VAL A 116 -2.25 -7.32 23.57
N LEU A 117 -2.53 -6.67 22.44
CA LEU A 117 -2.41 -5.22 22.25
C LEU A 117 -3.73 -4.55 22.62
N LYS A 118 -3.97 -4.34 23.91
CA LYS A 118 -5.29 -3.94 24.44
C LYS A 118 -5.51 -2.43 24.46
N ASN A 119 -4.45 -1.67 24.72
CA ASN A 119 -4.53 -0.22 24.85
C ASN A 119 -4.24 0.44 23.50
N TRP A 120 -4.86 1.61 23.30
CA TRP A 120 -4.51 2.46 22.16
C TRP A 120 -3.01 2.79 22.20
N GLY A 121 -2.34 2.60 21.07
CA GLY A 121 -0.90 2.79 20.91
C GLY A 121 -0.05 1.57 21.27
N ASP A 122 -0.62 0.50 21.84
CA ASP A 122 0.12 -0.75 22.05
C ASP A 122 0.64 -1.29 20.72
N ARG A 123 1.87 -1.80 20.72
CA ARG A 123 2.50 -2.36 19.53
C ARG A 123 3.21 -3.69 19.78
N SER A 124 3.30 -4.49 18.74
CA SER A 124 4.18 -5.66 18.73
C SER A 124 5.66 -5.27 18.70
N PRO A 125 6.58 -6.24 18.85
CA PRO A 125 7.95 -6.10 18.35
C PRO A 125 7.98 -5.78 16.85
N ILE A 126 9.14 -5.33 16.39
CA ILE A 126 9.42 -5.13 14.97
C ILE A 126 9.94 -6.46 14.42
N PHE A 127 9.37 -6.90 13.30
CA PHE A 127 9.73 -8.12 12.59
C PHE A 127 10.32 -7.77 11.23
N VAL A 128 11.15 -8.67 10.69
CA VAL A 128 11.61 -8.61 9.29
C VAL A 128 10.66 -9.43 8.43
N CYS A 129 10.25 -8.89 7.28
CA CYS A 129 9.41 -9.60 6.33
C CYS A 129 10.20 -10.73 5.66
N ALA A 130 9.76 -11.96 5.88
CA ALA A 130 10.41 -13.17 5.37
C ALA A 130 9.35 -14.21 5.01
N ARG A 131 8.56 -13.91 3.97
CA ARG A 131 7.42 -14.74 3.55
C ARG A 131 7.87 -15.88 2.62
N PRO A 132 7.46 -17.14 2.85
CA PRO A 132 7.73 -18.23 1.91
C PRO A 132 6.65 -18.32 0.80
N ASP A 133 6.28 -17.19 0.19
CA ASP A 133 5.21 -17.10 -0.81
C ASP A 133 5.68 -17.41 -2.24
N GLN A 134 4.77 -17.31 -3.22
CA GLN A 134 5.07 -17.60 -4.62
C GLN A 134 6.14 -16.67 -5.21
N LEU A 135 6.17 -15.40 -4.80
CA LEU A 135 7.19 -14.45 -5.27
C LEU A 135 8.57 -14.85 -4.75
N SER A 136 8.65 -15.23 -3.48
CA SER A 136 9.89 -15.66 -2.84
C SER A 136 10.42 -16.96 -3.45
N LYS A 137 9.55 -17.95 -3.69
CA LYS A 137 9.91 -19.20 -4.38
C LYS A 137 10.44 -18.98 -5.80
N ASN A 138 9.97 -17.92 -6.47
CA ASN A 138 10.37 -17.56 -7.82
C ASN A 138 11.56 -16.57 -7.86
N GLY A 139 12.17 -16.25 -6.71
CA GLY A 139 13.29 -15.29 -6.64
C GLY A 139 12.91 -13.83 -6.90
N ASN A 140 11.62 -13.48 -6.87
CA ASN A 140 11.13 -12.14 -7.19
C ASN A 140 10.90 -11.24 -5.96
N ALA A 141 11.13 -11.75 -4.75
CA ALA A 141 10.83 -11.07 -3.48
C ALA A 141 12.06 -10.93 -2.57
N GLU A 142 13.27 -10.83 -3.12
CA GLU A 142 14.48 -10.57 -2.32
C GLU A 142 14.34 -9.31 -1.44
N PHE A 143 13.67 -8.28 -1.97
CA PHE A 143 13.39 -7.02 -1.29
C PHE A 143 12.49 -7.16 -0.05
N TYR A 144 11.83 -8.30 0.18
CA TYR A 144 11.08 -8.51 1.43
C TYR A 144 11.98 -8.36 2.65
N ARG A 145 13.25 -8.77 2.56
CA ARG A 145 14.21 -8.64 3.66
C ARG A 145 14.53 -7.19 4.01
N ASP A 146 14.33 -6.28 3.06
CA ASP A 146 14.48 -4.83 3.26
C ASP A 146 13.22 -4.19 3.85
N VAL A 147 12.21 -4.98 4.23
CA VAL A 147 10.97 -4.50 4.85
C VAL A 147 10.85 -5.04 6.27
N CYS A 148 10.74 -4.11 7.22
CA CYS A 148 10.34 -4.39 8.59
C CYS A 148 8.85 -4.10 8.79
N PHE A 149 8.21 -4.74 9.78
CA PHE A 149 6.81 -4.46 10.11
C PHE A 149 6.52 -4.59 11.61
N SER A 150 5.49 -3.91 12.06
CA SER A 150 4.91 -4.01 13.42
C SER A 150 3.40 -3.93 13.35
N TYR A 151 2.72 -4.56 14.29
CA TYR A 151 1.29 -4.39 14.53
C TYR A 151 1.09 -3.30 15.58
N VAL A 152 0.15 -2.38 15.35
CA VAL A 152 -0.15 -1.26 16.25
C VAL A 152 -1.65 -1.19 16.47
N ASN A 153 -2.08 -1.18 17.72
CA ASN A 153 -3.47 -0.92 18.06
C ASN A 153 -3.74 0.59 17.96
N LEU A 154 -4.57 0.99 17.01
CA LEU A 154 -4.90 2.40 16.74
C LEU A 154 -6.38 2.70 16.96
N VAL A 155 -7.18 1.67 17.27
CA VAL A 155 -8.65 1.73 17.38
C VAL A 155 -9.17 0.68 18.35
N THR A 156 -10.21 0.99 19.10
CA THR A 156 -10.71 0.13 20.18
C THR A 156 -11.52 -1.09 19.71
N ASP A 157 -12.08 -1.05 18.50
CA ASP A 157 -13.10 -1.98 18.02
C ASP A 157 -12.68 -2.77 16.76
N ARG A 158 -11.44 -2.58 16.28
CA ARG A 158 -10.88 -3.34 15.16
C ARG A 158 -9.53 -3.97 15.54
N PRO A 159 -9.11 -5.04 14.84
CA PRO A 159 -7.78 -5.60 15.04
C PRO A 159 -6.66 -4.57 14.79
N PRO A 160 -5.48 -4.75 15.40
CA PRO A 160 -4.31 -3.89 15.17
C PRO A 160 -3.94 -3.77 13.69
N ALA A 161 -3.65 -2.54 13.25
CA ALA A 161 -3.16 -2.27 11.91
C ALA A 161 -1.71 -2.74 11.76
N ARG A 162 -1.30 -3.10 10.55
CA ARG A 162 0.09 -3.41 10.22
C ARG A 162 0.75 -2.19 9.62
N VAL A 163 1.88 -1.84 10.20
CA VAL A 163 2.75 -0.75 9.77
C VAL A 163 4.04 -1.37 9.25
N GLU A 164 4.36 -1.13 7.98
CA GLU A 164 5.57 -1.60 7.31
C GLU A 164 6.52 -0.43 7.07
N MET A 165 7.83 -0.67 7.12
CA MET A 165 8.85 0.34 6.91
C MET A 165 10.11 -0.28 6.29
N PRO A 166 10.88 0.46 5.48
CA PRO A 166 12.20 0.02 5.06
C PRO A 166 13.11 -0.35 6.25
N SER A 167 13.92 -1.40 6.12
CA SER A 167 14.79 -1.91 7.19
C SER A 167 15.79 -0.87 7.68
N TRP A 168 16.23 0.03 6.81
CA TRP A 168 17.16 1.10 7.15
C TRP A 168 16.66 1.99 8.29
N LEU A 169 15.34 2.17 8.43
CA LEU A 169 14.75 2.95 9.53
C LEU A 169 14.93 2.24 10.87
N TYR A 170 14.82 0.92 10.90
CA TYR A 170 15.13 0.13 12.08
C TYR A 170 16.63 0.15 12.39
N GLU A 171 17.47 -0.10 11.37
CA GLU A 171 18.94 -0.13 11.50
C GLU A 171 19.53 1.20 11.99
N LYS A 172 18.91 2.32 11.63
CA LYS A 172 19.32 3.68 12.06
C LYS A 172 18.65 4.14 13.36
N GLY A 173 17.81 3.31 13.99
CA GLY A 173 17.14 3.65 15.25
C GLY A 173 15.94 4.59 15.12
N HIS A 174 15.42 4.79 13.91
CA HIS A 174 14.28 5.67 13.62
C HIS A 174 12.91 4.98 13.71
N ALA A 175 12.86 3.64 13.83
CA ALA A 175 11.60 2.91 13.78
C ALA A 175 10.60 3.31 14.88
N ALA A 176 11.07 3.65 16.09
CA ALA A 176 10.19 4.12 17.16
C ALA A 176 9.54 5.46 16.80
N ASP A 177 10.34 6.43 16.33
CA ASP A 177 9.87 7.74 15.85
C ASP A 177 8.83 7.59 14.73
N VAL A 178 9.11 6.74 13.74
CA VAL A 178 8.16 6.47 12.65
C VAL A 178 6.82 5.94 13.19
N LEU A 179 6.85 5.01 14.15
CA LEU A 179 5.63 4.49 14.77
C LEU A 179 4.89 5.52 15.63
N ASP A 180 5.60 6.44 16.29
CA ASP A 180 5.01 7.59 17.01
C ASP A 180 4.32 8.55 16.03
N ARG A 181 4.96 8.84 14.89
CA ARG A 181 4.39 9.70 13.84
C ARG A 181 3.16 9.09 13.19
N VAL A 182 3.16 7.78 12.91
CA VAL A 182 1.96 7.07 12.44
C VAL A 182 0.83 7.16 13.47
N ARG A 183 1.13 6.96 14.76
CA ARG A 183 0.14 7.13 15.84
C ARG A 183 -0.43 8.54 15.86
N ALA A 184 0.40 9.57 15.73
CA ALA A 184 -0.05 10.97 15.68
C ALA A 184 -1.01 11.22 14.51
N GLU A 185 -0.68 10.74 13.31
CA GLU A 185 -1.57 10.81 12.13
C GLU A 185 -2.92 10.11 12.38
N CYS A 186 -2.91 8.98 13.10
CA CYS A 186 -4.13 8.27 13.46
C CYS A 186 -4.92 8.92 14.60
N VAL A 187 -4.31 9.74 15.46
CA VAL A 187 -5.07 10.59 16.39
C VAL A 187 -5.90 11.61 15.60
N VAL A 188 -5.30 12.20 14.57
CA VAL A 188 -5.97 13.20 13.72
C VAL A 188 -7.06 12.55 12.85
N GLY A 189 -6.76 11.42 12.21
CA GLY A 189 -7.70 10.70 11.34
C GLY A 189 -8.54 9.63 12.03
N ALA A 190 -8.80 9.78 13.34
CA ALA A 190 -9.69 8.91 14.13
C ALA A 190 -9.45 7.40 13.96
N GLY A 191 -8.18 6.97 14.01
CA GLY A 191 -7.77 5.58 13.90
C GLY A 191 -7.18 5.18 12.56
N TYR A 192 -7.25 6.05 11.55
CA TYR A 192 -6.62 5.88 10.25
C TYR A 192 -5.69 7.08 9.96
N PRO A 193 -4.55 6.93 9.26
CA PRO A 193 -3.67 8.05 9.00
C PRO A 193 -4.40 9.14 8.20
N TYR A 194 -4.51 10.33 8.78
CA TYR A 194 -5.23 11.46 8.17
C TYR A 194 -4.71 11.81 6.77
N VAL A 195 -3.39 11.76 6.57
CA VAL A 195 -2.76 11.97 5.26
C VAL A 195 -3.23 10.98 4.19
N ILE A 196 -3.47 9.71 4.53
CA ILE A 196 -3.97 8.72 3.56
C ILE A 196 -5.44 8.99 3.25
N GLU A 197 -6.26 9.21 4.28
CA GLU A 197 -7.69 9.54 4.10
C GLU A 197 -7.87 10.78 3.21
N THR A 198 -7.05 11.80 3.44
CA THR A 198 -7.07 13.03 2.65
C THR A 198 -6.63 12.77 1.20
N ALA A 199 -5.58 11.98 1.00
CA ALA A 199 -5.12 11.61 -0.35
C ALA A 199 -6.20 10.82 -1.12
N ASP A 200 -6.88 9.89 -0.47
CA ASP A 200 -7.98 9.13 -1.06
C ASP A 200 -9.14 10.04 -1.43
N ALA A 201 -9.55 10.94 -0.54
CA ALA A 201 -10.65 11.87 -0.77
C ALA A 201 -10.40 12.79 -1.97
N VAL A 202 -9.17 13.27 -2.16
CA VAL A 202 -8.82 14.14 -3.31
C VAL A 202 -8.59 13.37 -4.61
N ALA A 203 -8.29 12.07 -4.53
CA ALA A 203 -8.05 11.23 -5.71
C ALA A 203 -9.34 10.66 -6.33
N VAL A 204 -10.50 10.83 -5.67
CA VAL A 204 -11.79 10.35 -6.18
C VAL A 204 -12.14 11.01 -7.52
N ILE A 205 -12.20 10.20 -8.58
CA ILE A 205 -12.75 10.63 -9.88
C ILE A 205 -14.27 10.68 -9.77
N SER A 206 -14.81 11.89 -9.60
CA SER A 206 -16.24 12.12 -9.41
C SER A 206 -17.06 11.80 -10.67
N GLN A 207 -18.38 11.69 -10.51
CA GLN A 207 -19.29 11.57 -11.66
C GLN A 207 -19.17 12.77 -12.61
N GLN A 208 -19.02 13.98 -12.07
CA GLN A 208 -18.87 15.21 -12.85
C GLN A 208 -17.57 15.19 -13.68
N ASP A 209 -16.47 14.67 -13.12
CA ASP A 209 -15.20 14.50 -13.84
C ASP A 209 -15.35 13.55 -15.02
N ARG A 210 -16.07 12.44 -14.82
CA ARG A 210 -16.36 11.47 -15.88
C ARG A 210 -17.19 12.11 -16.99
N GLU A 211 -18.24 12.84 -16.65
CA GLU A 211 -19.09 13.55 -17.62
C GLU A 211 -18.29 14.61 -18.40
N ARG A 212 -17.40 15.35 -17.73
CA ARG A 212 -16.49 16.30 -18.38
C ARG A 212 -15.51 15.60 -19.32
N PHE A 213 -14.90 14.50 -18.90
CA PHE A 213 -14.02 13.69 -19.74
C PHE A 213 -14.74 13.20 -20.99
N TYR A 214 -15.94 12.63 -20.86
CA TYR A 214 -16.68 12.14 -22.01
C TYR A 214 -17.08 13.25 -22.98
N ARG A 215 -17.41 14.45 -22.50
CA ARG A 215 -17.66 15.61 -23.37
C ARG A 215 -16.43 16.01 -24.16
N LEU A 216 -15.27 16.15 -23.50
CA LEU A 216 -14.01 16.48 -24.18
C LEU A 216 -13.61 15.40 -25.19
N PHE A 217 -13.78 14.13 -24.82
CA PHE A 217 -13.50 13.01 -25.72
C PHE A 217 -14.42 13.02 -26.94
N GLN A 218 -15.72 13.28 -26.76
CA GLN A 218 -16.65 13.41 -27.89
C GLN A 218 -16.30 14.59 -28.81
N GLN A 219 -15.89 15.72 -28.24
CA GLN A 219 -15.46 16.87 -29.02
C GLN A 219 -14.22 16.54 -29.87
N PHE A 220 -13.19 15.96 -29.26
CA PHE A 220 -11.97 15.52 -29.97
C PHE A 220 -12.30 14.58 -31.13
N LEU A 221 -13.20 13.62 -30.92
CA LEU A 221 -13.61 12.68 -31.97
C LEU A 221 -14.35 13.36 -33.12
N ALA A 222 -15.18 14.36 -32.82
CA ALA A 222 -15.87 15.13 -33.83
C ALA A 222 -14.89 15.97 -34.67
N GLU A 223 -13.89 16.58 -34.02
CA GLU A 223 -12.82 17.35 -34.69
C GLU A 223 -11.98 16.47 -35.62
N GLU A 224 -11.65 15.25 -35.21
CA GLU A 224 -10.88 14.28 -36.01
C GLU A 224 -11.73 13.50 -37.03
N GLY A 225 -13.03 13.78 -37.14
CA GLY A 225 -13.95 13.08 -38.05
C GLY A 225 -14.17 11.60 -37.68
N ILE A 226 -13.82 11.20 -36.46
CA ILE A 226 -13.95 9.81 -35.99
C ILE A 226 -15.37 9.62 -35.46
N ASN A 227 -16.23 9.00 -36.29
CA ASN A 227 -17.56 8.58 -35.86
C ASN A 227 -17.49 7.37 -34.93
N LEU A 228 -17.27 7.61 -33.64
CA LEU A 228 -17.49 6.59 -32.63
C LEU A 228 -19.01 6.39 -32.46
N SER A 229 -19.53 5.39 -33.16
CA SER A 229 -20.78 4.71 -32.80
C SER A 229 -20.57 4.07 -31.41
N LEU A 230 -20.64 4.90 -30.36
CA LEU A 230 -20.74 4.48 -28.96
C LEU A 230 -22.11 3.82 -28.79
N THR A 231 -22.15 2.59 -29.28
CA THR A 231 -23.29 1.70 -29.36
C THR A 231 -23.99 1.72 -28.00
N ARG A 232 -25.30 2.00 -28.01
CA ARG A 232 -26.35 1.92 -26.96
C ARG A 232 -26.06 1.13 -25.67
N LYS A 233 -25.14 0.16 -25.70
CA LYS A 233 -24.67 -0.66 -24.57
C LYS A 233 -23.84 0.09 -23.51
N LEU A 234 -23.04 1.10 -23.85
CA LEU A 234 -22.29 1.87 -22.83
C LEU A 234 -23.22 2.82 -22.03
N ARG A 235 -24.16 3.46 -22.71
CA ARG A 235 -25.21 4.28 -22.07
C ARG A 235 -26.07 3.47 -21.10
N SER A 236 -26.47 2.25 -21.49
CA SER A 236 -27.27 1.35 -20.64
C SER A 236 -26.58 0.89 -19.35
N LYS A 237 -25.24 0.92 -19.27
CA LYS A 237 -24.50 0.56 -18.04
C LYS A 237 -24.28 1.75 -17.10
N LEU A 238 -24.33 2.98 -17.61
CA LEU A 238 -24.15 4.20 -16.83
C LEU A 238 -25.43 4.64 -16.09
N THR A 239 -26.62 4.28 -16.60
CA THR A 239 -27.91 4.67 -15.98
C THR A 239 -28.41 3.69 -14.90
N ARG A 240 -27.65 2.62 -14.58
CA ARG A 240 -28.11 1.51 -13.72
C ARG A 240 -27.39 1.40 -12.37
N ARG A 241 -26.66 2.43 -11.93
CA ARG A 241 -26.02 2.47 -10.62
C ARG A 241 -26.13 3.85 -10.00
#